data_AF-A0AAX2A856-F1
#
_entry.id   AF-A0AAX2A856-F1
#
_cell.length_a   1.000
_cell.length_b   1.000
_cell.length_c   1.000
_cell.angle_alpha   90.00
_cell.angle_beta   90.00
_cell.angle_gamma   90.00
#
_symmetry.space_group_name_H-M   'P 1'
#
loop_
_entity.id
_entity.type
_entity.pdbx_description
1 polymer ?
#
loop_
_entity_poly.entity_id
_entity_poly.type
_entity_poly.pdbx_seq_one_letter_code
_entity_poly.pdbx_strand_id
1 'polypeptide(L)'
;MKKILVLVLVFFSIVFANDFTKEESSVFNGNTNTAPSNNTNVFLQDNDLTVGAQTPPVVSKNLYLSYINYPKHIYKNQRFEIDIKALITRTNYDRIETHFIDGVNMLPLNAQNSWSLTANSKNVYTNKYYFKAYDSNFLLPTIEVRLYDNNVLIESRKLFSPKITFSEVAKGDELFSNVIAKDLTLLNTKAKQYTNKEALAIIDLEANYSNFEDFYIKGFEEQGVTLIEDNYPNQHMIYYVVIPIHQKVISFNYFNTTKNRLEKITIPIKFEEELVSTQTDLNPNNSSFEFYKKVAIGVVALVFLVLFIWKRSYLYLILFLIMAIAFMLFAMPNTTVKLKENSVIYILPTKNSTIFQKMTDTVTVEEMKRKNGFVKIMFKRGEEKYIGWVKEQDVIKN
;
A
#
# COMPACT_ATOMS: atom_id res chain seq x y z
N MET A 1 -43.57 -43.94 17.02
CA MET A 1 -43.31 -42.88 18.03
C MET A 1 -41.81 -42.70 18.31
N LYS A 2 -41.05 -43.74 18.69
CA LYS A 2 -39.62 -43.62 19.03
C LYS A 2 -38.71 -43.04 17.93
N LYS A 3 -38.91 -43.39 16.65
CA LYS A 3 -38.09 -42.90 15.53
C LYS A 3 -38.27 -41.40 15.21
N ILE A 4 -39.43 -40.83 15.55
CA ILE A 4 -39.74 -39.41 15.30
C ILE A 4 -39.20 -38.53 16.44
N LEU A 5 -39.23 -39.02 17.68
CA LEU A 5 -38.63 -38.34 18.83
C LEU A 5 -37.10 -38.15 18.66
N VAL A 6 -36.43 -39.14 18.09
CA VAL A 6 -35.01 -39.08 17.77
C VAL A 6 -34.72 -38.01 16.71
N LEU A 7 -35.57 -37.88 15.68
CA LEU A 7 -35.41 -36.86 14.65
C LEU A 7 -35.57 -35.44 15.22
N VAL A 8 -36.50 -35.25 16.18
CA VAL A 8 -36.71 -33.97 16.86
C VAL A 8 -35.53 -33.59 17.77
N LEU A 9 -34.96 -34.57 18.50
CA LEU A 9 -33.78 -34.35 19.34
C LEU A 9 -32.52 -34.03 18.54
N VAL A 10 -32.34 -34.69 17.39
CA VAL A 10 -31.22 -34.40 16.46
C VAL A 10 -31.36 -33.00 15.86
N PHE A 11 -32.58 -32.58 15.50
CA PHE A 11 -32.82 -31.23 15.01
C PHE A 11 -32.56 -30.17 16.09
N PHE A 12 -32.91 -30.45 17.35
CA PHE A 12 -32.60 -29.57 18.49
C PHE A 12 -31.08 -29.43 18.70
N SER A 13 -30.31 -30.51 18.61
CA SER A 13 -28.83 -30.42 18.76
C SER A 13 -28.13 -29.60 17.68
N ILE A 14 -28.68 -29.54 16.47
CA ILE A 14 -28.09 -28.78 15.35
C ILE A 14 -28.42 -27.28 15.45
N VAL A 15 -29.54 -26.92 16.08
CA VAL A 15 -29.97 -25.51 16.23
C VAL A 15 -29.19 -24.76 17.33
N PHE A 16 -28.64 -25.47 18.32
CA PHE A 16 -27.99 -24.86 19.50
C PHE A 16 -26.47 -25.05 19.59
N ALA A 17 -25.82 -25.66 18.60
CA ALA A 17 -24.38 -25.85 18.59
C ALA A 17 -23.70 -24.76 17.73
N ASN A 18 -23.19 -23.71 18.36
CA ASN A 18 -21.93 -23.01 18.01
C ASN A 18 -21.75 -21.71 18.83
N ASP A 19 -20.89 -21.76 19.84
CA ASP A 19 -20.12 -20.60 20.31
C ASP A 19 -18.87 -21.14 21.05
N PHE A 20 -17.77 -21.32 20.31
CA PHE A 20 -16.44 -21.57 20.87
C PHE A 20 -15.54 -20.39 20.49
N THR A 21 -15.41 -19.42 21.38
CA THR A 21 -14.44 -18.33 21.28
C THR A 21 -13.12 -18.78 21.91
N LYS A 22 -12.05 -18.87 21.11
CA LYS A 22 -10.68 -18.88 21.62
C LYS A 22 -10.27 -17.43 21.91
N GLU A 23 -9.82 -17.19 23.13
CA GLU A 23 -9.17 -15.96 23.56
C GLU A 23 -7.72 -15.94 23.04
N GLU A 24 -7.31 -14.82 22.46
CA GLU A 24 -5.90 -14.50 22.23
C GLU A 24 -5.52 -13.30 23.08
N SER A 25 -4.34 -13.39 23.68
CA SER A 25 -3.78 -12.46 24.67
C SER A 25 -3.01 -11.32 24.00
N SER A 26 -3.13 -10.13 24.59
CA SER A 26 -2.32 -8.93 24.33
C SER A 26 -1.41 -8.69 25.52
N VAL A 27 -0.10 -8.47 25.29
CA VAL A 27 0.79 -7.88 26.31
C VAL A 27 1.90 -7.05 25.65
N PHE A 28 1.61 -5.77 25.40
CA PHE A 28 2.61 -4.70 25.45
C PHE A 28 2.41 -3.98 26.78
N ASN A 29 3.37 -4.11 27.70
CA ASN A 29 3.70 -3.23 28.83
C ASN A 29 4.81 -3.94 29.64
N GLY A 30 5.92 -3.32 30.03
CA GLY A 30 6.36 -1.95 29.90
C GLY A 30 7.70 -1.75 30.63
N ASN A 31 8.18 -0.50 30.60
CA ASN A 31 9.05 0.16 31.58
C ASN A 31 10.49 -0.37 31.79
N THR A 32 11.54 0.41 32.08
CA THR A 32 11.75 1.87 32.25
C THR A 32 13.26 2.10 32.46
N ASN A 33 13.71 3.32 32.10
CA ASN A 33 14.75 4.15 32.74
C ASN A 33 16.20 3.63 32.81
N THR A 34 17.17 4.43 32.33
CA THR A 34 17.86 5.48 33.12
C THR A 34 18.95 6.15 32.28
N ALA A 35 18.95 7.50 32.25
CA ALA A 35 20.14 8.34 32.02
C ALA A 35 20.87 8.53 33.37
N PRO A 36 22.13 9.07 33.46
CA PRO A 36 22.32 10.51 33.27
C PRO A 36 23.71 11.01 32.77
N SER A 37 23.73 12.30 32.37
CA SER A 37 24.79 13.32 32.57
C SER A 37 26.15 13.20 31.85
N ASN A 38 26.90 14.25 31.47
CA ASN A 38 26.79 15.71 31.58
C ASN A 38 27.94 16.38 30.78
N ASN A 39 27.71 17.61 30.31
CA ASN A 39 28.64 18.76 30.13
C ASN A 39 29.80 18.62 29.10
N THR A 40 30.31 19.63 28.38
CA THR A 40 30.33 21.09 28.56
C THR A 40 30.71 21.76 27.21
N ASN A 41 30.19 22.97 26.96
CA ASN A 41 30.64 23.87 25.90
C ASN A 41 31.95 24.60 26.30
N VAL A 42 32.87 24.80 25.38
CA VAL A 42 33.90 25.85 25.47
C VAL A 42 34.08 26.51 24.10
N PHE A 43 33.83 27.82 24.08
CA PHE A 43 34.16 28.77 23.02
C PHE A 43 35.64 29.15 23.10
N LEU A 44 36.30 29.31 21.95
CA LEU A 44 37.42 30.23 21.78
C LEU A 44 37.30 30.94 20.43
N GLN A 45 37.55 32.24 20.47
CA GLN A 45 37.56 33.22 19.40
C GLN A 45 38.97 33.81 19.34
N ASP A 46 39.58 33.94 18.15
CA ASP A 46 40.18 35.20 17.66
C ASP A 46 40.96 35.10 16.33
N ASN A 47 40.78 36.17 15.55
CA ASN A 47 41.69 36.95 14.69
C ASN A 47 42.33 36.43 13.39
N ASP A 48 41.76 36.92 12.27
CA ASP A 48 42.23 38.02 11.40
C ASP A 48 43.51 37.94 10.49
N LEU A 49 43.33 38.51 9.28
CA LEU A 49 44.27 39.15 8.33
C LEU A 49 44.94 38.43 7.13
N THR A 50 44.40 38.77 5.94
CA THR A 50 45.01 39.35 4.71
C THR A 50 45.90 38.59 3.70
N VAL A 51 45.34 38.48 2.49
CA VAL A 51 45.79 38.89 1.12
C VAL A 51 47.23 38.61 0.64
N GLY A 52 47.32 37.90 -0.50
CA GLY A 52 48.44 37.98 -1.44
C GLY A 52 48.12 37.29 -2.77
N ALA A 53 47.76 38.06 -3.81
CA ALA A 53 47.54 37.56 -5.16
C ALA A 53 48.89 37.27 -5.85
N GLN A 54 49.09 36.04 -6.31
CA GLN A 54 50.19 35.65 -7.19
C GLN A 54 49.60 35.19 -8.54
N THR A 55 50.17 35.73 -9.62
CA THR A 55 49.93 35.37 -11.03
C THR A 55 49.88 33.85 -11.23
N PRO A 56 48.92 33.29 -12.00
CA PRO A 56 48.78 31.85 -12.10
C PRO A 56 50.00 31.25 -12.83
N PRO A 57 50.76 30.36 -12.16
CA PRO A 57 51.82 29.62 -12.82
C PRO A 57 51.21 28.74 -13.91
N VAL A 58 51.97 28.40 -14.94
CA VAL A 58 51.57 27.35 -15.91
C VAL A 58 51.48 26.03 -15.12
N VAL A 59 50.28 25.75 -14.61
CA VAL A 59 50.01 24.59 -13.77
C VAL A 59 50.10 23.35 -14.65
N SER A 60 51.11 22.53 -14.44
CA SER A 60 51.14 21.16 -14.96
C SER A 60 49.80 20.50 -14.64
N LYS A 61 49.07 20.04 -15.66
CA LYS A 61 47.75 19.41 -15.46
C LYS A 61 48.00 18.07 -14.77
N ASN A 62 47.51 17.91 -13.53
CA ASN A 62 47.64 16.64 -12.81
C ASN A 62 46.30 15.92 -12.63
N LEU A 63 45.18 16.58 -12.94
CA LEU A 63 43.87 15.98 -13.04
C LEU A 63 43.40 15.97 -14.51
N TYR A 64 43.08 14.79 -15.03
CA TYR A 64 42.52 14.59 -16.37
C TYR A 64 41.17 13.89 -16.26
N LEU A 65 40.14 14.46 -16.87
CA LEU A 65 38.78 13.93 -16.86
C LEU A 65 38.37 13.46 -18.25
N SER A 66 37.63 12.36 -18.31
CA SER A 66 37.06 11.85 -19.57
C SER A 66 35.81 11.02 -19.31
N TYR A 67 34.88 11.01 -20.25
CA TYR A 67 33.80 10.02 -20.27
C TYR A 67 34.33 8.65 -20.70
N ILE A 68 33.92 7.62 -19.98
CA ILE A 68 34.09 6.21 -20.38
C ILE A 68 32.89 5.80 -21.24
N ASN A 69 31.68 6.08 -20.74
CA ASN A 69 30.43 5.70 -21.37
C ASN A 69 29.35 6.75 -21.10
N TYR A 70 28.48 6.98 -22.08
CA TYR A 70 27.30 7.83 -21.98
C TYR A 70 26.36 7.52 -23.17
N PRO A 71 25.04 7.74 -23.02
CA PRO A 71 24.11 7.51 -24.10
C PRO A 71 24.23 8.60 -25.18
N LYS A 72 24.16 8.20 -26.46
CA LYS A 72 24.09 9.15 -27.59
C LYS A 72 22.66 9.65 -27.84
N HIS A 73 21.67 8.88 -27.40
CA HIS A 73 20.25 9.15 -27.53
C HIS A 73 19.53 8.76 -26.24
N ILE A 74 18.61 9.60 -25.79
CA ILE A 74 17.77 9.34 -24.63
C ILE A 74 16.30 9.68 -24.95
N TYR A 75 15.40 9.07 -24.20
CA TYR A 75 13.98 9.35 -24.26
C TYR A 75 13.52 10.21 -23.09
N LYS A 76 12.43 10.95 -23.28
CA LYS A 76 11.75 11.67 -22.18
C LYS A 76 11.48 10.74 -21.01
N ASN A 77 11.83 11.16 -19.79
CA ASN A 77 11.71 10.41 -18.54
C ASN A 77 12.57 9.15 -18.41
N GLN A 78 13.42 8.84 -19.39
CA GLN A 78 14.35 7.72 -19.29
C GLN A 78 15.40 8.00 -18.22
N ARG A 79 15.61 7.04 -17.31
CA ARG A 79 16.81 7.01 -16.48
C ARG A 79 17.99 6.45 -17.26
N PHE A 80 19.15 7.09 -17.17
CA PHE A 80 20.37 6.64 -17.82
C PHE A 80 21.61 6.89 -16.97
N GLU A 81 22.68 6.16 -17.25
CA GLU A 81 23.97 6.31 -16.57
C GLU A 81 25.01 6.99 -17.47
N ILE A 82 25.93 7.69 -16.82
CA ILE A 82 27.21 8.10 -17.40
C ILE A 82 28.33 7.55 -16.54
N ASP A 83 29.38 7.08 -17.21
CA ASP A 83 30.59 6.59 -16.57
C ASP A 83 31.71 7.61 -16.84
N ILE A 84 32.34 8.08 -15.79
CA ILE A 84 33.44 9.05 -15.89
C ILE A 84 34.72 8.49 -15.28
N LYS A 85 35.84 8.99 -15.78
CA LYS A 85 37.19 8.64 -15.35
C LYS A 85 37.97 9.88 -14.97
N ALA A 86 38.68 9.80 -13.85
CA ALA A 86 39.69 10.76 -13.44
C ALA A 86 41.06 10.07 -13.38
N LEU A 87 42.03 10.59 -14.14
CA LEU A 87 43.44 10.23 -14.01
C LEU A 87 44.14 11.32 -13.19
N ILE A 88 44.66 10.94 -12.02
CA ILE A 88 45.31 11.84 -11.06
C ILE A 88 46.80 11.50 -11.00
N THR A 89 47.67 12.35 -11.54
CA THR A 89 49.13 12.12 -11.55
C THR A 89 49.83 12.70 -10.33
N ARG A 90 49.11 13.47 -9.51
CA ARG A 90 49.58 14.06 -8.26
C ARG A 90 49.43 13.07 -7.11
N THR A 91 50.28 13.20 -6.10
CA THR A 91 50.30 12.32 -4.91
C THR A 91 49.73 12.97 -3.64
N ASN A 92 49.73 14.31 -3.52
CA ASN A 92 49.18 15.01 -2.36
C ASN A 92 47.71 15.38 -2.59
N TYR A 93 46.81 14.50 -2.18
CA TYR A 93 45.38 14.76 -2.04
C TYR A 93 44.79 13.71 -1.11
N ASP A 94 43.75 14.07 -0.35
CA ASP A 94 43.04 13.17 0.55
C ASP A 94 41.58 12.94 0.15
N ARG A 95 41.02 13.82 -0.71
CA ARG A 95 39.61 13.78 -1.09
C ARG A 95 39.36 14.19 -2.53
N ILE A 96 38.42 13.49 -3.17
CA ILE A 96 37.89 13.80 -4.50
C ILE A 96 36.40 14.12 -4.34
N GLU A 97 35.99 15.31 -4.77
CA GLU A 97 34.59 15.74 -4.77
C GLU A 97 34.11 16.04 -6.18
N THR A 98 32.81 15.86 -6.40
CA THR A 98 32.15 16.19 -7.66
C THR A 98 31.09 17.26 -7.42
N HIS A 99 31.10 18.29 -8.25
CA HIS A 99 30.10 19.34 -8.30
C HIS A 99 29.44 19.37 -9.68
N PHE A 100 28.13 19.54 -9.71
CA PHE A 100 27.35 19.62 -10.95
C PHE A 100 26.92 21.06 -11.18
N ILE A 101 27.24 21.60 -12.36
CA ILE A 101 27.06 23.01 -12.70
C ILE A 101 26.17 23.12 -13.94
N ASP A 102 25.30 24.13 -13.99
CA ASP A 102 24.51 24.51 -15.16
C ASP A 102 23.59 23.39 -15.72
N GLY A 103 23.13 22.46 -14.87
CA GLY A 103 22.14 21.46 -15.26
C GLY A 103 20.75 22.09 -15.45
N VAL A 104 20.05 21.71 -16.52
CA VAL A 104 18.67 22.16 -16.81
C VAL A 104 17.79 20.96 -17.07
N ASN A 105 16.61 20.91 -16.42
CA ASN A 105 15.63 19.82 -16.53
C ASN A 105 16.23 18.42 -16.36
N MET A 106 17.30 18.35 -15.54
CA MET A 106 18.02 17.14 -15.21
C MET A 106 18.94 17.39 -14.01
N LEU A 107 18.90 16.50 -13.03
CA LEU A 107 19.80 16.47 -11.88
C LEU A 107 20.33 15.05 -11.69
N PRO A 108 21.54 14.88 -11.14
CA PRO A 108 22.06 13.56 -10.79
C PRO A 108 21.24 12.96 -9.65
N LEU A 109 20.76 11.73 -9.83
CA LEU A 109 19.99 10.99 -8.83
C LEU A 109 20.88 10.47 -7.68
N ASN A 110 22.19 10.37 -7.91
CA ASN A 110 23.19 9.89 -6.96
C ASN A 110 24.39 10.85 -6.87
N ALA A 111 24.15 12.16 -6.73
CA ALA A 111 25.19 13.19 -6.80
C ALA A 111 26.37 12.99 -5.82
N GLN A 112 26.10 12.32 -4.70
CA GLN A 112 27.00 12.08 -3.57
C GLN A 112 27.78 10.77 -3.72
N ASN A 113 27.67 10.10 -4.87
CA ASN A 113 28.39 8.87 -5.13
C ASN A 113 29.92 9.08 -5.08
N SER A 114 30.60 8.19 -4.37
CA SER A 114 32.04 8.29 -4.13
C SER A 114 32.85 7.71 -5.29
N TRP A 115 34.04 8.28 -5.52
CA TRP A 115 34.96 7.79 -6.54
C TRP A 115 35.60 6.47 -6.13
N SER A 116 35.66 5.52 -7.05
CA SER A 116 36.29 4.21 -6.84
C SER A 116 37.63 4.12 -7.56
N LEU A 117 38.68 3.63 -6.88
CA LEU A 117 39.96 3.34 -7.53
C LEU A 117 39.81 2.09 -8.42
N THR A 118 40.33 2.16 -9.64
CA THR A 118 40.30 1.02 -10.56
C THR A 118 41.29 -0.06 -10.10
N ALA A 119 40.84 -1.32 -9.97
CA ALA A 119 41.63 -2.44 -9.40
C ALA A 119 43.04 -2.64 -10.01
N ASN A 120 43.24 -2.22 -11.27
CA ASN A 120 44.50 -2.39 -12.00
C ASN A 120 45.29 -1.08 -12.19
N SER A 121 45.01 -0.02 -11.42
CA SER A 121 45.70 1.27 -11.53
C SER A 121 45.87 1.96 -10.19
N LYS A 122 47.01 2.64 -10.00
CA LYS A 122 47.28 3.44 -8.80
C LYS A 122 46.64 4.84 -8.83
N ASN A 123 46.31 5.33 -10.04
CA ASN A 123 46.03 6.75 -10.28
C ASN A 123 44.73 6.97 -11.07
N VAL A 124 43.97 5.91 -11.36
CA VAL A 124 42.76 5.98 -12.18
C VAL A 124 41.54 5.69 -11.33
N TYR A 125 40.69 6.69 -11.20
CA TYR A 125 39.44 6.64 -10.47
C TYR A 125 38.27 6.65 -11.45
N THR A 126 37.21 5.95 -11.11
CA THR A 126 35.95 5.94 -11.87
C THR A 126 34.78 6.28 -10.96
N ASN A 127 33.75 6.87 -11.57
CA ASN A 127 32.49 7.14 -10.90
C ASN A 127 31.35 6.98 -11.90
N LYS A 128 30.18 6.62 -11.40
CA LYS A 128 28.95 6.44 -12.16
C LYS A 128 27.88 7.37 -11.62
N TYR A 129 27.26 8.13 -12.51
CA TYR A 129 26.15 9.02 -12.17
C TYR A 129 24.92 8.71 -12.99
N TYR A 130 23.77 8.75 -12.33
CA TYR A 130 22.47 8.46 -12.92
C TYR A 130 21.68 9.75 -13.10
N PHE A 131 21.00 9.85 -14.23
CA PHE A 131 20.25 11.02 -14.61
C PHE A 131 18.91 10.63 -15.19
N LYS A 132 17.99 11.59 -15.17
CA LYS A 132 16.69 11.51 -15.84
C LYS A 132 16.39 12.85 -16.51
N ALA A 133 16.09 12.83 -17.81
CA ALA A 133 15.75 14.03 -18.57
C ALA A 133 14.22 14.17 -18.67
N TYR A 134 13.69 15.29 -18.20
CA TYR A 134 12.23 15.51 -18.17
C TYR A 134 11.67 16.16 -19.44
N ASP A 135 12.50 16.92 -20.17
CA ASP A 135 12.09 17.69 -21.35
C ASP A 135 13.21 17.76 -22.41
N SER A 136 12.84 18.11 -23.63
CA SER A 136 13.68 18.30 -24.80
C SER A 136 14.74 19.40 -24.66
N ASN A 137 14.49 20.42 -23.84
CA ASN A 137 15.43 21.50 -23.55
C ASN A 137 16.39 21.17 -22.38
N PHE A 138 16.61 19.88 -22.10
CA PHE A 138 17.55 19.47 -21.05
C PHE A 138 18.98 19.91 -21.36
N LEU A 139 19.74 20.16 -20.30
CA LEU A 139 21.18 20.36 -20.36
C LEU A 139 21.83 19.45 -19.31
N LEU A 140 22.65 18.50 -19.76
CA LEU A 140 23.47 17.71 -18.86
C LEU A 140 24.42 18.65 -18.13
N PRO A 141 24.49 18.61 -16.78
CA PRO A 141 25.39 19.48 -16.04
C PRO A 141 26.84 19.25 -16.43
N THR A 142 27.61 20.34 -16.45
CA THR A 142 29.06 20.27 -16.47
C THR A 142 29.53 19.68 -15.14
N ILE A 143 30.39 18.67 -15.22
CA ILE A 143 30.88 17.95 -14.03
C ILE A 143 32.22 18.56 -13.63
N GLU A 144 32.26 19.23 -12.50
CA GLU A 144 33.48 19.76 -11.91
C GLU A 144 34.02 18.80 -10.85
N VAL A 145 35.21 18.27 -11.08
CA VAL A 145 35.92 17.42 -10.11
C VAL A 145 36.94 18.28 -9.38
N ARG A 146 36.92 18.19 -8.05
CA ARG A 146 37.78 18.95 -7.15
C ARG A 146 38.62 18.00 -6.31
N LEU A 147 39.90 18.31 -6.19
CA LEU A 147 40.83 17.62 -5.32
C LEU A 147 41.13 18.50 -4.12
N TYR A 148 41.10 17.90 -2.93
CA TYR A 148 41.47 18.56 -1.69
C TYR A 148 42.65 17.86 -1.02
N ASP A 149 43.40 18.66 -0.27
CA ASP A 149 44.47 18.22 0.62
C ASP A 149 44.30 19.01 1.92
N ASN A 150 43.97 18.33 3.02
CA ASN A 150 43.68 18.95 4.32
C ASN A 150 42.62 20.07 4.24
N ASN A 151 41.52 19.79 3.54
CA ASN A 151 40.41 20.73 3.24
C ASN A 151 40.76 21.94 2.36
N VAL A 152 41.99 22.05 1.84
CA VAL A 152 42.35 23.09 0.87
C VAL A 152 42.11 22.58 -0.55
N LEU A 153 41.36 23.34 -1.35
CA LEU A 153 41.19 23.05 -2.77
C LEU A 153 42.53 23.21 -3.50
N ILE A 154 43.09 22.12 -3.98
CA ILE A 154 44.42 22.11 -4.62
C ILE A 154 44.36 22.05 -6.14
N GLU A 155 43.31 21.46 -6.71
CA GLU A 155 43.09 21.40 -8.15
C GLU A 155 41.61 21.16 -8.46
N SER A 156 41.13 21.74 -9.55
CA SER A 156 39.80 21.46 -10.07
C SER A 156 39.79 21.41 -11.60
N ARG A 157 38.93 20.56 -12.16
CA ARG A 157 38.73 20.43 -13.60
C ARG A 157 37.25 20.25 -13.91
N LYS A 158 36.85 20.84 -15.04
CA LYS A 158 35.49 20.71 -15.58
C LYS A 158 35.50 19.72 -16.74
N LEU A 159 34.52 18.84 -16.74
CA LEU A 159 34.19 17.93 -17.83
C LEU A 159 32.88 18.42 -18.45
N PHE A 160 32.99 18.99 -19.65
CA PHE A 160 31.88 19.56 -20.39
C PHE A 160 30.97 18.49 -20.97
N SER A 161 29.69 18.83 -21.05
CA SER A 161 28.62 17.92 -21.43
C SER A 161 28.76 17.45 -22.88
N PRO A 162 28.67 16.13 -23.15
CA PRO A 162 28.62 15.61 -24.50
C PRO A 162 27.30 15.96 -25.19
N LYS A 163 27.30 15.88 -26.52
CA LYS A 163 26.08 16.00 -27.31
C LYS A 163 25.23 14.73 -27.16
N ILE A 164 24.02 14.87 -26.63
CA ILE A 164 23.02 13.81 -26.47
C ILE A 164 21.76 14.23 -27.23
N THR A 165 21.18 13.31 -28.00
CA THR A 165 19.93 13.55 -28.74
C THR A 165 18.71 13.10 -27.94
N PHE A 166 17.55 13.68 -28.21
CA PHE A 166 16.32 13.48 -27.45
C PHE A 166 15.16 13.04 -28.34
N SER A 167 14.32 12.14 -27.86
CA SER A 167 13.00 11.85 -28.45
C SER A 167 11.94 11.64 -27.38
N GLU A 168 10.69 11.85 -27.76
CA GLU A 168 9.54 11.38 -26.99
C GLU A 168 9.03 10.05 -27.57
N VAL A 169 8.57 9.16 -26.70
CA VAL A 169 8.02 7.84 -27.08
C VAL A 169 6.53 7.76 -26.75
N ALA A 170 5.87 6.74 -27.30
CA ALA A 170 4.50 6.36 -26.93
C ALA A 170 3.44 7.46 -27.11
N LYS A 171 3.66 8.41 -28.01
CA LYS A 171 2.70 9.49 -28.30
C LYS A 171 1.36 8.89 -28.75
N GLY A 172 0.31 9.13 -27.97
CA GLY A 172 -1.05 8.70 -28.28
C GLY A 172 -1.39 7.26 -27.89
N ASP A 173 -0.49 6.52 -27.23
CA ASP A 173 -0.82 5.20 -26.68
C ASP A 173 -1.51 5.36 -25.32
N GLU A 174 -2.78 4.95 -25.24
CA GLU A 174 -3.57 5.08 -24.01
C GLU A 174 -3.21 4.06 -22.93
N LEU A 175 -2.51 2.99 -23.29
CA LEU A 175 -2.08 1.92 -22.38
C LEU A 175 -0.64 2.11 -21.93
N PHE A 176 0.06 3.15 -22.39
CA PHE A 176 1.43 3.41 -21.98
C PHE A 176 1.49 3.74 -20.50
N SER A 177 2.29 2.98 -19.75
CA SER A 177 2.39 3.10 -18.31
C SER A 177 3.33 4.20 -17.83
N ASN A 178 3.84 5.03 -18.75
CA ASN A 178 4.95 5.96 -18.55
C ASN A 178 6.30 5.30 -18.19
N VAL A 179 6.39 3.97 -18.22
CA VAL A 179 7.64 3.27 -17.95
C VAL A 179 8.47 3.05 -19.21
N ILE A 180 9.74 3.42 -19.09
CA ILE A 180 10.83 3.19 -20.01
C ILE A 180 11.84 2.33 -19.28
N ALA A 181 12.10 1.13 -19.79
CA ALA A 181 12.98 0.17 -19.14
C ALA A 181 13.74 -0.65 -20.17
N LYS A 182 14.83 -1.29 -19.75
CA LYS A 182 15.53 -2.28 -20.57
C LYS A 182 14.75 -3.60 -20.63
N ASP A 183 14.24 -4.00 -19.47
CA ASP A 183 13.37 -5.16 -19.25
C ASP A 183 12.46 -4.87 -18.07
N LEU A 184 11.28 -5.51 -18.06
CA LEU A 184 10.27 -5.39 -17.03
C LEU A 184 9.58 -6.74 -16.90
N THR A 185 9.50 -7.25 -15.68
CA THR A 185 8.94 -8.55 -15.34
C THR A 185 7.85 -8.41 -14.29
N LEU A 186 6.77 -9.18 -14.47
CA LEU A 186 5.76 -9.38 -13.43
C LEU A 186 6.23 -10.52 -12.53
N LEU A 187 6.53 -10.22 -11.27
CA LEU A 187 6.91 -11.23 -10.28
C LEU A 187 5.68 -11.90 -9.70
N ASN A 188 4.72 -11.11 -9.24
CA ASN A 188 3.51 -11.61 -8.62
C ASN A 188 2.35 -10.62 -8.73
N THR A 189 1.15 -11.13 -8.47
CA THR A 189 -0.08 -10.33 -8.42
C THR A 189 -1.06 -11.00 -7.49
N LYS A 190 -1.67 -10.21 -6.62
CA LYS A 190 -2.70 -10.65 -5.68
C LYS A 190 -3.84 -9.67 -5.70
N ALA A 191 -5.07 -10.16 -5.67
CA ALA A 191 -6.24 -9.30 -5.55
C ALA A 191 -7.14 -9.79 -4.42
N LYS A 192 -7.72 -8.82 -3.72
CA LYS A 192 -8.70 -9.05 -2.66
C LYS A 192 -9.90 -8.14 -2.86
N GLN A 193 -11.08 -8.61 -2.52
CA GLN A 193 -12.27 -7.77 -2.52
C GLN A 193 -12.08 -6.56 -1.59
N TYR A 194 -12.34 -5.36 -2.10
CA TYR A 194 -12.22 -4.10 -1.38
C TYR A 194 -13.59 -3.52 -1.02
N THR A 195 -14.52 -3.59 -1.98
CA THR A 195 -15.95 -3.24 -1.80
C THR A 195 -16.83 -4.32 -2.42
N ASN A 196 -18.15 -4.15 -2.42
CA ASN A 196 -19.06 -5.07 -3.13
C ASN A 196 -18.89 -5.03 -4.65
N LYS A 197 -18.22 -4.01 -5.20
CA LYS A 197 -18.06 -3.80 -6.65
C LYS A 197 -16.60 -3.75 -7.09
N GLU A 198 -15.66 -3.59 -6.17
CA GLU A 198 -14.24 -3.38 -6.46
C GLU A 198 -13.35 -4.36 -5.70
N ALA A 199 -12.17 -4.57 -6.26
CA ALA A 199 -11.08 -5.33 -5.69
C ALA A 199 -9.83 -4.44 -5.62
N LEU A 200 -9.06 -4.61 -4.55
CA LEU A 200 -7.72 -4.05 -4.43
C LEU A 200 -6.73 -5.09 -4.97
N ALA A 201 -6.03 -4.75 -6.05
CA ALA A 201 -4.96 -5.56 -6.61
C ALA A 201 -3.60 -4.99 -6.21
N ILE A 202 -2.72 -5.85 -5.72
CA ILE A 202 -1.31 -5.58 -5.46
C ILE A 202 -0.49 -6.27 -6.56
N ILE A 203 0.30 -5.48 -7.26
CA ILE A 203 1.14 -5.89 -8.38
C ILE A 203 2.60 -5.75 -7.94
N ASP A 204 3.35 -6.81 -8.15
CA ASP A 204 4.77 -6.92 -7.80
C ASP A 204 5.59 -6.98 -9.10
N LEU A 205 6.38 -5.94 -9.36
CA LEU A 205 7.14 -5.74 -10.60
C LEU A 205 8.63 -5.60 -10.30
N GLU A 206 9.45 -6.11 -11.22
CA GLU A 206 10.89 -5.88 -11.26
C GLU A 206 11.28 -5.37 -12.65
N ALA A 207 12.26 -4.49 -12.71
CA ALA A 207 12.77 -3.97 -13.98
C ALA A 207 14.22 -3.51 -13.87
N ASN A 208 14.88 -3.48 -15.03
CA ASN A 208 16.22 -2.92 -15.19
C ASN A 208 16.20 -1.62 -15.99
N TYR A 209 17.04 -0.66 -15.57
CA TYR A 209 17.14 0.68 -16.14
C TYR A 209 15.76 1.35 -16.28
N SER A 210 14.87 1.11 -15.32
CA SER A 210 13.51 1.65 -15.31
C SER A 210 13.42 3.02 -14.66
N ASN A 211 12.26 3.65 -14.84
CA ASN A 211 11.79 4.86 -14.17
C ASN A 211 10.47 4.56 -13.44
N PHE A 212 10.46 3.57 -12.52
CA PHE A 212 9.23 3.14 -11.85
C PHE A 212 8.48 4.26 -11.11
N GLU A 213 9.17 5.33 -10.71
CA GLU A 213 8.55 6.51 -10.12
C GLU A 213 7.50 7.19 -11.02
N ASP A 214 7.51 6.93 -12.33
CA ASP A 214 6.52 7.48 -13.27
C ASP A 214 5.37 6.50 -13.56
N PHE A 215 5.42 5.28 -13.05
CA PHE A 215 4.47 4.23 -13.42
C PHE A 215 3.02 4.62 -13.09
N TYR A 216 2.16 4.54 -14.09
CA TYR A 216 0.75 4.88 -13.97
C TYR A 216 -0.09 4.11 -14.99
N ILE A 217 -1.21 3.52 -14.58
CA ILE A 217 -2.10 2.76 -15.47
C ILE A 217 -3.35 3.58 -15.76
N LYS A 218 -3.52 4.07 -16.99
CA LYS A 218 -4.73 4.82 -17.37
C LYS A 218 -5.98 3.94 -17.23
N GLY A 219 -7.09 4.53 -16.78
CA GLY A 219 -8.40 3.87 -16.68
C GLY A 219 -8.78 3.40 -15.28
N PHE A 220 -7.90 3.56 -14.29
CA PHE A 220 -8.19 3.31 -12.88
C PHE A 220 -8.06 4.61 -12.08
N GLU A 221 -9.04 4.93 -11.25
CA GLU A 221 -9.05 6.18 -10.48
C GLU A 221 -8.18 6.08 -9.23
N GLU A 222 -8.30 4.98 -8.48
CA GLU A 222 -7.53 4.75 -7.26
C GLU A 222 -6.37 3.78 -7.53
N GLN A 223 -5.15 4.31 -7.53
CA GLN A 223 -3.93 3.55 -7.76
C GLN A 223 -2.71 4.29 -7.21
N GLY A 224 -1.62 3.56 -6.97
CA GLY A 224 -0.38 4.19 -6.57
C GLY A 224 0.74 3.24 -6.20
N VAL A 225 1.91 3.84 -5.98
CA VAL A 225 3.11 3.14 -5.53
C VAL A 225 3.01 2.90 -4.03
N THR A 226 3.11 1.64 -3.61
CA THR A 226 3.24 1.24 -2.20
C THR A 226 4.70 1.27 -1.75
N LEU A 227 5.59 0.74 -2.60
CA LEU A 227 7.02 0.63 -2.33
C LEU A 227 7.79 0.68 -3.65
N ILE A 228 8.93 1.39 -3.65
CA ILE A 228 9.98 1.24 -4.67
C ILE A 228 11.29 0.98 -3.94
N GLU A 229 11.93 -0.14 -4.23
CA GLU A 229 13.32 -0.40 -3.86
C GLU A 229 14.21 -0.03 -5.04
N ASP A 230 14.99 1.04 -4.90
CA ASP A 230 15.77 1.64 -5.99
C ASP A 230 17.26 1.32 -5.85
N ASN A 231 17.66 0.15 -6.35
CA ASN A 231 19.06 -0.30 -6.43
C ASN A 231 19.57 -0.19 -7.87
N TYR A 232 19.47 1.02 -8.45
CA TYR A 232 19.74 1.26 -9.87
C TYR A 232 21.07 0.62 -10.33
N PRO A 233 21.07 -0.16 -11.43
CA PRO A 233 20.03 -0.22 -12.47
C PRO A 233 18.84 -1.12 -12.18
N ASN A 234 18.86 -1.93 -11.13
CA ASN A 234 17.73 -2.81 -10.79
C ASN A 234 16.73 -2.06 -9.91
N GLN A 235 15.45 -2.18 -10.22
CA GLN A 235 14.39 -1.62 -9.41
C GLN A 235 13.31 -2.66 -9.16
N HIS A 236 12.77 -2.63 -7.96
CA HIS A 236 11.62 -3.42 -7.54
C HIS A 236 10.50 -2.48 -7.11
N MET A 237 9.26 -2.78 -7.48
CA MET A 237 8.09 -1.96 -7.16
C MET A 237 6.90 -2.81 -6.76
N ILE A 238 6.28 -2.41 -5.64
CA ILE A 238 4.96 -2.87 -5.25
C ILE A 238 3.96 -1.75 -5.54
N TYR A 239 2.99 -2.05 -6.39
CA TYR A 239 1.97 -1.11 -6.86
C TYR A 239 0.58 -1.58 -6.47
N TYR A 240 -0.28 -0.69 -6.01
CA TYR A 240 -1.68 -1.00 -5.75
C TYR A 240 -2.59 -0.35 -6.80
N VAL A 241 -3.69 -1.02 -7.14
CA VAL A 241 -4.73 -0.49 -8.02
C VAL A 241 -6.09 -1.05 -7.62
N VAL A 242 -7.09 -0.19 -7.56
CA VAL A 242 -8.49 -0.56 -7.34
C VAL A 242 -9.14 -0.82 -8.69
N ILE A 243 -9.69 -2.01 -8.85
CA ILE A 243 -10.27 -2.50 -10.11
C ILE A 243 -11.69 -3.01 -9.89
N PRO A 244 -12.55 -3.06 -10.92
CA PRO A 244 -13.85 -3.72 -10.81
C PRO A 244 -13.70 -5.18 -10.40
N ILE A 245 -14.58 -5.69 -9.55
CA ILE A 245 -14.49 -7.05 -8.97
C ILE A 245 -14.53 -8.18 -10.02
N HIS A 246 -15.03 -7.90 -11.22
CA HIS A 246 -15.09 -8.83 -12.35
C HIS A 246 -13.89 -8.71 -13.31
N GLN A 247 -12.95 -7.79 -13.03
CA GLN A 247 -11.76 -7.59 -13.85
C GLN A 247 -10.81 -8.79 -13.71
N LYS A 248 -10.56 -9.49 -14.82
CA LYS A 248 -9.69 -10.68 -14.84
C LYS A 248 -8.25 -10.38 -15.22
N VAL A 249 -8.01 -9.27 -15.92
CA VAL A 249 -6.72 -8.96 -16.52
C VAL A 249 -6.50 -7.45 -16.49
N ILE A 250 -5.31 -7.01 -16.11
CA ILE A 250 -4.84 -5.64 -16.35
C ILE A 250 -3.76 -5.72 -17.42
N SER A 251 -3.76 -4.79 -18.38
CA SER A 251 -2.68 -4.72 -19.37
C SER A 251 -2.22 -3.30 -19.58
N PHE A 252 -0.91 -3.13 -19.68
CA PHE A 252 -0.27 -1.86 -19.99
C PHE A 252 0.93 -2.10 -20.91
N ASN A 253 1.38 -1.03 -21.58
CA ASN A 253 2.54 -1.02 -22.44
C ASN A 253 3.68 -0.27 -21.73
N TYR A 254 4.91 -0.77 -21.85
CA TYR A 254 6.11 -0.04 -21.46
C TYR A 254 7.04 0.07 -22.67
N PHE A 255 7.91 1.09 -22.69
CA PHE A 255 8.86 1.25 -23.78
C PHE A 255 10.15 0.49 -23.47
N ASN A 256 10.45 -0.52 -24.28
CA ASN A 256 11.67 -1.31 -24.15
C ASN A 256 12.82 -0.64 -24.90
N THR A 257 13.83 -0.17 -24.17
CA THR A 257 14.99 0.54 -24.75
C THR A 257 15.96 -0.37 -25.50
N THR A 258 15.96 -1.69 -25.22
CA THR A 258 16.79 -2.67 -25.96
C THR A 258 16.17 -3.03 -27.30
N LYS A 259 14.85 -3.25 -27.33
CA LYS A 259 14.10 -3.59 -28.54
C LYS A 259 13.63 -2.37 -29.33
N ASN A 260 13.75 -1.19 -28.73
CA ASN A 260 13.32 0.09 -29.27
C ASN A 260 11.84 0.13 -29.71
N ARG A 261 10.95 -0.46 -28.89
CA ARG A 261 9.51 -0.55 -29.16
C ARG A 261 8.70 -0.70 -27.89
N LEU A 262 7.40 -0.44 -27.98
CA LEU A 262 6.45 -0.74 -26.92
C LEU A 262 6.25 -2.25 -26.78
N GLU A 263 6.32 -2.74 -25.55
CA GLU A 263 6.04 -4.12 -25.19
C GLU A 263 4.87 -4.16 -24.21
N LYS A 264 3.97 -5.11 -24.41
CA LYS A 264 2.76 -5.27 -23.61
C LYS A 264 3.01 -6.21 -22.42
N ILE A 265 2.66 -5.76 -21.23
CA ILE A 265 2.57 -6.59 -20.03
C ILE A 265 1.10 -6.90 -19.76
N THR A 266 0.84 -8.16 -19.45
CA THR A 266 -0.52 -8.65 -19.14
C THR A 266 -0.49 -9.31 -17.77
N ILE A 267 -1.23 -8.73 -16.83
CA ILE A 267 -1.30 -9.16 -15.44
C ILE A 267 -2.60 -9.94 -15.24
N PRO A 268 -2.55 -11.25 -14.96
CA PRO A 268 -3.73 -12.02 -14.60
C PRO A 268 -4.12 -11.70 -13.15
N ILE A 269 -5.36 -11.27 -12.93
CA ILE A 269 -5.86 -10.97 -11.59
C ILE A 269 -6.21 -12.28 -10.87
N LYS A 270 -5.36 -12.66 -9.91
CA LYS A 270 -5.55 -13.82 -9.04
C LYS A 270 -6.21 -13.35 -7.75
N PHE A 271 -7.49 -13.65 -7.62
CA PHE A 271 -8.19 -13.46 -6.34
C PHE A 271 -7.67 -14.49 -5.35
N GLU A 272 -7.22 -14.04 -4.19
CA GLU A 272 -7.05 -14.95 -3.08
C GLU A 272 -8.45 -15.40 -2.66
N GLU A 273 -8.78 -16.66 -2.91
CA GLU A 273 -9.94 -17.33 -2.32
C GLU A 273 -9.68 -17.46 -0.82
N GLU A 274 -9.86 -16.35 -0.13
CA GLU A 274 -10.00 -16.36 1.30
C GLU A 274 -11.36 -17.04 1.54
N LEU A 275 -11.34 -18.34 1.85
CA LEU A 275 -12.48 -19.08 2.43
C LEU A 275 -12.84 -18.50 3.82
N VAL A 276 -12.83 -17.18 3.99
CA VAL A 276 -13.44 -16.50 5.12
C VAL A 276 -14.90 -16.26 4.77
N SER A 277 -15.65 -17.30 5.11
CA SER A 277 -17.07 -17.31 5.46
C SER A 277 -17.45 -16.26 6.55
N THR A 278 -17.03 -15.00 6.46
CA THR A 278 -17.25 -14.03 7.56
C THR A 278 -17.78 -12.66 7.18
N GLN A 279 -18.11 -12.40 5.92
CA GLN A 279 -18.87 -11.19 5.54
C GLN A 279 -20.11 -11.57 4.72
N THR A 280 -20.91 -12.50 5.24
CA THR A 280 -22.35 -12.45 4.94
C THR A 280 -22.94 -11.32 5.76
N ASP A 281 -23.82 -10.51 5.14
CA ASP A 281 -24.58 -9.40 5.72
C ASP A 281 -24.31 -9.13 7.21
N LEU A 282 -23.67 -7.99 7.50
CA LEU A 282 -23.27 -7.54 8.84
C LEU A 282 -24.40 -7.60 9.90
N ASN A 283 -25.65 -7.68 9.45
CA ASN A 283 -26.82 -8.02 10.26
C ASN A 283 -27.02 -9.55 10.39
N PRO A 284 -26.67 -10.18 11.53
CA PRO A 284 -26.87 -11.62 11.76
C PRO A 284 -28.31 -12.10 11.56
N ASN A 285 -29.32 -11.21 11.66
CA ASN A 285 -30.72 -11.55 11.45
C ASN A 285 -31.22 -11.37 10.00
N ASN A 286 -30.38 -10.83 9.09
CA ASN A 286 -30.70 -10.64 7.67
C ASN A 286 -29.84 -11.51 6.74
N SER A 287 -29.10 -12.47 7.28
CA SER A 287 -28.38 -13.44 6.44
C SER A 287 -29.37 -14.24 5.60
N SER A 288 -29.03 -14.50 4.34
CA SER A 288 -29.77 -15.41 3.46
C SER A 288 -30.03 -16.75 4.17
N PHE A 289 -29.08 -17.22 4.98
CA PHE A 289 -29.23 -18.46 5.75
C PHE A 289 -30.34 -18.38 6.81
N GLU A 290 -30.42 -17.29 7.59
CA GLU A 290 -31.50 -17.10 8.57
C GLU A 290 -32.86 -16.91 7.88
N PHE A 291 -32.89 -16.26 6.72
CA PHE A 291 -34.10 -16.20 5.90
C PHE A 291 -34.57 -17.59 5.45
N TYR A 292 -33.66 -18.42 4.92
CA TYR A 292 -33.99 -19.79 4.53
C TYR A 292 -34.44 -20.64 5.73
N LYS A 293 -33.83 -20.46 6.91
CA LYS A 293 -34.25 -21.15 8.14
C LYS A 293 -35.69 -20.76 8.53
N LYS A 294 -36.04 -19.47 8.48
CA LYS A 294 -37.40 -18.98 8.75
C LYS A 294 -38.41 -19.56 7.76
N VAL A 295 -38.09 -19.51 6.46
CA VAL A 295 -38.94 -20.07 5.39
C VAL A 295 -39.10 -21.58 5.55
N ALA A 296 -38.03 -22.32 5.85
CA ALA A 296 -38.09 -23.76 6.05
C ALA A 296 -38.99 -24.15 7.23
N ILE A 297 -38.86 -23.49 8.38
CA ILE A 297 -39.73 -23.73 9.54
C ILE A 297 -41.19 -23.42 9.18
N GLY A 298 -41.44 -22.32 8.46
CA GLY A 298 -42.78 -21.96 8.00
C GLY A 298 -43.41 -23.00 7.06
N VAL A 299 -42.63 -23.51 6.09
CA VAL A 299 -43.08 -24.57 5.16
C VAL A 299 -43.37 -25.85 5.91
N VAL A 300 -42.51 -26.26 6.85
CA VAL A 300 -42.72 -27.46 7.68
C VAL A 300 -43.97 -27.32 8.55
N ALA A 301 -44.20 -26.15 9.14
CA ALA A 301 -45.45 -25.87 9.86
C ALA A 301 -46.67 -26.04 8.95
N LEU A 302 -46.62 -25.48 7.73
CA LEU A 302 -47.71 -25.59 6.76
C LEU A 302 -47.97 -27.04 6.34
N VAL A 303 -46.92 -27.85 6.14
CA VAL A 303 -47.05 -29.27 5.85
C VAL A 303 -47.79 -30.00 6.98
N PHE A 304 -47.46 -29.73 8.24
CA PHE A 304 -48.18 -30.34 9.38
C PHE A 304 -49.62 -29.87 9.49
N LEU A 305 -49.92 -28.62 9.14
CA LEU A 305 -51.29 -28.12 9.08
C LEU A 305 -52.11 -28.85 8.00
N VAL A 306 -51.55 -29.03 6.79
CA VAL A 306 -52.21 -29.78 5.71
C VAL A 306 -52.42 -31.24 6.10
N LEU A 307 -51.42 -31.88 6.71
CA LEU A 307 -51.53 -33.25 7.22
C LEU A 307 -52.57 -33.39 8.33
N PHE A 308 -52.72 -32.38 9.20
CA PHE A 308 -53.78 -32.34 10.19
C PHE A 308 -55.16 -32.30 9.52
N ILE A 309 -55.37 -31.44 8.52
CA ILE A 309 -56.65 -31.34 7.80
C ILE A 309 -56.98 -32.65 7.09
N TRP A 310 -55.99 -33.30 6.47
CA TRP A 310 -56.21 -34.54 5.71
C TRP A 310 -56.41 -35.77 6.60
N LYS A 311 -55.52 -36.01 7.56
CA LYS A 311 -55.54 -37.21 8.42
C LYS A 311 -56.42 -37.05 9.66
N ARG A 312 -56.86 -35.82 9.99
CA ARG A 312 -57.68 -35.47 11.17
C ARG A 312 -57.15 -36.03 12.50
N SER A 313 -55.83 -36.10 12.65
CA SER A 313 -55.19 -36.62 13.87
C SER A 313 -54.60 -35.49 14.71
N TYR A 314 -54.96 -35.45 15.99
CA TYR A 314 -54.48 -34.47 16.97
C TYR A 314 -52.94 -34.43 17.12
N LEU A 315 -52.23 -35.50 16.76
CA LEU A 315 -50.77 -35.53 16.78
C LEU A 315 -50.15 -34.51 15.81
N TYR A 316 -50.73 -34.34 14.61
CA TYR A 316 -50.26 -33.35 13.64
C TYR A 316 -50.57 -31.91 14.09
N LEU A 317 -51.66 -31.72 14.85
CA LEU A 317 -52.00 -30.42 15.44
C LEU A 317 -50.96 -29.98 16.47
N ILE A 318 -50.52 -30.89 17.35
CA ILE A 318 -49.48 -30.62 18.35
C ILE A 318 -48.16 -30.23 17.64
N LEU A 319 -47.79 -30.97 16.60
CA LEU A 319 -46.54 -30.73 15.88
C LEU A 319 -46.58 -29.42 15.06
N PHE A 320 -47.72 -29.08 14.49
CA PHE A 320 -47.98 -27.76 13.91
C PHE A 320 -47.81 -26.65 14.95
N LEU A 321 -48.42 -26.79 16.14
CA LEU A 321 -48.37 -25.77 17.19
C LEU A 321 -46.93 -25.51 17.65
N ILE A 322 -46.13 -26.56 17.83
CA ILE A 322 -44.71 -26.44 18.20
C ILE A 322 -43.93 -25.67 17.12
N MET A 323 -44.11 -26.02 15.84
CA MET A 323 -43.43 -25.34 14.74
C MET A 323 -43.92 -23.91 14.52
N ALA A 324 -45.20 -23.64 14.76
CA ALA A 324 -45.78 -22.30 14.70
C ALA A 324 -45.21 -21.39 15.80
N ILE A 325 -45.07 -21.90 17.03
CA ILE A 325 -44.42 -21.17 18.13
C ILE A 325 -42.95 -20.90 17.79
N ALA A 326 -42.22 -21.90 17.30
CA ALA A 326 -40.84 -21.72 16.86
C ALA A 326 -40.74 -20.66 15.75
N PHE A 327 -41.62 -20.72 14.75
CA PHE A 327 -41.67 -19.73 13.67
C PHE A 327 -41.92 -18.31 14.21
N MET A 328 -42.87 -18.14 15.14
CA MET A 328 -43.14 -16.84 15.75
C MET A 328 -41.92 -16.29 16.50
N LEU A 329 -41.21 -17.13 17.25
CA LEU A 329 -39.99 -16.73 17.95
C LEU A 329 -38.88 -16.29 16.98
N PHE A 330 -38.68 -17.00 15.87
CA PHE A 330 -37.69 -16.62 14.86
C PHE A 330 -38.11 -15.42 14.00
N ALA A 331 -39.41 -15.17 13.84
CA ALA A 331 -39.95 -14.05 13.06
C ALA A 331 -40.05 -12.74 13.87
N MET A 332 -39.79 -12.77 15.19
CA MET A 332 -39.88 -11.59 16.04
C MET A 332 -38.82 -10.54 15.64
N PRO A 333 -39.18 -9.24 15.54
CA PRO A 333 -38.24 -8.18 15.20
C PRO A 333 -37.23 -7.94 16.32
N ASN A 334 -36.10 -7.30 15.98
CA ASN A 334 -35.08 -6.90 16.95
C ASN A 334 -35.67 -5.95 18.01
N THR A 335 -35.19 -6.06 19.24
CA THR A 335 -35.52 -5.11 20.31
C THR A 335 -34.93 -3.75 19.99
N THR A 336 -35.66 -2.67 20.32
CA THR A 336 -35.18 -1.30 20.12
C THR A 336 -34.81 -0.66 21.46
N VAL A 337 -33.71 0.08 21.48
CA VAL A 337 -33.18 0.78 22.66
C VAL A 337 -32.88 2.23 22.34
N LYS A 338 -32.91 3.09 23.37
CA LYS A 338 -32.55 4.51 23.23
C LYS A 338 -31.11 4.74 23.69
N LEU A 339 -30.36 5.52 22.93
CA LEU A 339 -29.01 5.95 23.30
C LEU A 339 -29.06 7.35 23.92
N LYS A 340 -28.27 7.58 24.96
CA LYS A 340 -28.08 8.92 25.54
C LYS A 340 -27.49 9.89 24.51
N GLU A 341 -27.74 11.18 24.69
CA GLU A 341 -26.98 12.22 23.97
C GLU A 341 -25.47 12.05 24.18
N ASN A 342 -24.65 12.46 23.19
CA ASN A 342 -23.20 12.34 23.22
C ASN A 342 -22.62 10.90 23.29
N SER A 343 -23.46 9.87 23.10
CA SER A 343 -23.01 8.47 23.06
C SER A 343 -22.00 8.24 21.94
N VAL A 344 -20.97 7.45 22.24
CA VAL A 344 -19.91 7.12 21.29
C VAL A 344 -20.13 5.72 20.72
N ILE A 345 -20.09 5.62 19.40
CA ILE A 345 -20.19 4.38 18.64
C ILE A 345 -18.77 3.96 18.26
N TYR A 346 -18.41 2.73 18.60
CA TYR A 346 -17.10 2.11 18.38
C TYR A 346 -17.18 1.05 17.28
N ILE A 347 -16.07 0.83 16.58
CA ILE A 347 -15.98 -0.23 15.56
C ILE A 347 -15.94 -1.63 16.21
N LEU A 348 -15.29 -1.75 17.38
CA LEU A 348 -15.12 -3.00 18.13
C LEU A 348 -15.53 -2.84 19.60
N PRO A 349 -15.96 -3.92 20.29
CA PRO A 349 -16.34 -3.89 21.71
C PRO A 349 -15.12 -3.92 22.62
N THR A 350 -14.20 -2.96 22.46
CA THR A 350 -12.97 -2.86 23.25
C THR A 350 -12.75 -1.41 23.73
N LYS A 351 -12.08 -1.26 24.88
CA LYS A 351 -11.85 0.06 25.50
C LYS A 351 -11.05 1.03 24.63
N ASN A 352 -10.15 0.50 23.78
CA ASN A 352 -9.27 1.26 22.90
C ASN A 352 -9.71 1.22 21.42
N SER A 353 -10.98 0.89 21.16
CA SER A 353 -11.47 0.84 19.78
C SER A 353 -11.54 2.24 19.16
N THR A 354 -11.26 2.32 17.86
CA THR A 354 -11.48 3.53 17.07
C THR A 354 -12.94 3.97 17.15
N ILE A 355 -13.14 5.27 17.38
CA ILE A 355 -14.45 5.89 17.39
C ILE A 355 -14.98 5.94 15.96
N PHE A 356 -16.11 5.28 15.71
CA PHE A 356 -16.82 5.34 14.45
C PHE A 356 -17.59 6.65 14.32
N GLN A 357 -18.35 7.01 15.35
CA GLN A 357 -19.18 8.20 15.35
C GLN A 357 -19.56 8.60 16.78
N LYS A 358 -19.79 9.90 17.00
CA LYS A 358 -20.44 10.41 18.20
C LYS A 358 -21.85 10.90 17.86
N MET A 359 -22.83 10.53 18.68
CA MET A 359 -24.22 10.96 18.52
C MET A 359 -24.43 12.33 19.16
N THR A 360 -25.07 13.25 18.46
CA THR A 360 -25.37 14.58 19.02
C THR A 360 -26.65 14.57 19.85
N ASP A 361 -27.65 13.79 19.42
CA ASP A 361 -28.96 13.70 20.05
C ASP A 361 -29.28 12.30 20.57
N THR A 362 -30.36 12.18 21.34
CA THR A 362 -30.93 10.89 21.75
C THR A 362 -31.55 10.19 20.56
N VAL A 363 -31.07 8.98 20.23
CA VAL A 363 -31.51 8.22 19.05
C VAL A 363 -31.99 6.82 19.45
N THR A 364 -33.10 6.38 18.86
CA THR A 364 -33.59 5.00 18.97
C THR A 364 -32.87 4.13 17.95
N VAL A 365 -32.26 3.04 18.41
CA VAL A 365 -31.48 2.10 17.60
C VAL A 365 -31.94 0.67 17.83
N GLU A 366 -31.70 -0.21 16.87
CA GLU A 366 -31.97 -1.64 17.02
C GLU A 366 -30.83 -2.28 17.81
N GLU A 367 -31.16 -2.98 18.89
CA GLU A 367 -30.21 -3.80 19.63
C GLU A 367 -30.05 -5.16 18.96
N MET A 368 -28.80 -5.60 18.79
CA MET A 368 -28.50 -6.86 18.12
C MET A 368 -27.89 -7.91 19.05
N LYS A 369 -26.90 -7.51 19.86
CA LYS A 369 -26.17 -8.43 20.77
C LYS A 369 -25.49 -7.63 21.88
N ARG A 370 -25.35 -8.21 23.06
CA ARG A 370 -24.52 -7.67 24.15
C ARG A 370 -23.26 -8.52 24.31
N LYS A 371 -22.10 -7.88 24.49
CA LYS A 371 -20.81 -8.55 24.73
C LYS A 371 -19.85 -7.61 25.47
N ASN A 372 -19.22 -8.10 26.53
CA ASN A 372 -18.12 -7.42 27.25
C ASN A 372 -18.45 -5.98 27.72
N GLY A 373 -19.69 -5.71 28.15
CA GLY A 373 -20.14 -4.37 28.57
C GLY A 373 -20.42 -3.40 27.42
N PHE A 374 -20.46 -3.91 26.19
CA PHE A 374 -20.89 -3.18 25.00
C PHE A 374 -22.16 -3.79 24.41
N VAL A 375 -22.95 -2.94 23.78
CA VAL A 375 -24.17 -3.31 23.06
C VAL A 375 -23.93 -3.05 21.57
N LYS A 376 -24.02 -4.11 20.76
CA LYS A 376 -24.02 -4.02 19.31
C LYS A 376 -25.37 -3.45 18.87
N ILE A 377 -25.31 -2.33 18.17
CA ILE A 377 -26.48 -1.60 17.71
C ILE A 377 -26.47 -1.51 16.19
N MET A 378 -27.66 -1.35 15.62
CA MET A 378 -27.85 -0.95 14.23
C MET A 378 -28.66 0.34 14.19
N PHE A 379 -28.16 1.33 13.46
CA PHE A 379 -28.78 2.64 13.32
C PHE A 379 -28.83 3.04 11.85
N LYS A 380 -29.79 3.90 11.51
CA LYS A 380 -30.00 4.37 10.15
C LYS A 380 -29.44 5.77 9.99
N ARG A 381 -28.78 6.03 8.87
CA ARG A 381 -28.38 7.38 8.43
C ARG A 381 -28.76 7.49 6.95
N GLY A 382 -29.75 8.34 6.66
CA GLY A 382 -30.39 8.36 5.35
C GLY A 382 -31.06 7.02 5.04
N GLU A 383 -30.78 6.46 3.86
CA GLU A 383 -31.27 5.14 3.43
C GLU A 383 -30.37 3.97 3.87
N GLU A 384 -29.17 4.27 4.39
CA GLU A 384 -28.17 3.26 4.74
C GLU A 384 -28.25 2.83 6.22
N LYS A 385 -27.97 1.54 6.46
CA LYS A 385 -27.92 0.93 7.79
C LYS A 385 -26.47 0.74 8.23
N TYR A 386 -26.13 1.26 9.39
CA TYR A 386 -24.80 1.17 9.98
C TYR A 386 -24.84 0.34 11.25
N ILE A 387 -23.73 -0.31 11.56
CA ILE A 387 -23.57 -1.16 12.73
C ILE A 387 -22.37 -0.69 13.53
N GLY A 388 -22.51 -0.67 14.85
CA GLY A 388 -21.41 -0.36 15.75
C GLY A 388 -21.68 -0.83 17.17
N TRP A 389 -20.76 -0.53 18.07
CA TRP A 389 -20.85 -0.89 19.48
C TRP A 389 -20.97 0.37 20.34
N VAL A 390 -21.87 0.36 21.30
CA VAL A 390 -21.97 1.41 22.32
C VAL A 390 -21.67 0.83 23.69
N LYS A 391 -21.24 1.64 24.64
CA LYS A 391 -21.11 1.17 26.02
C LYS A 391 -22.50 0.96 26.61
N GLU A 392 -22.65 -0.10 27.39
CA GLU A 392 -23.94 -0.44 27.99
C GLU A 392 -24.50 0.67 28.90
N GLN A 393 -23.62 1.43 29.55
CA GLN A 393 -23.98 2.60 30.36
C GLN A 393 -24.64 3.75 29.56
N ASP A 394 -24.44 3.77 28.24
CA ASP A 394 -24.96 4.79 27.33
C ASP A 394 -26.34 4.40 26.77
N VAL A 395 -26.81 3.19 27.09
CA VAL A 395 -28.12 2.68 26.70
C VAL A 395 -29.15 2.97 27.80
N ILE A 396 -30.23 3.64 27.43
CA ILE A 396 -31.41 3.85 28.28
C ILE A 396 -32.33 2.64 28.09
N LYS A 397 -32.53 1.86 29.15
CA LYS A 397 -33.55 0.80 29.14
C LYS A 397 -34.93 1.46 29.16
N ASN A 398 -35.78 1.09 28.20
CA ASN A 398 -37.19 1.48 28.19
C ASN A 398 -37.96 0.77 29.31
#